data_AF-A0A7V4U4Z5-F1
#
_entry.id   AF-A0A7V4U4Z5-F1
#
_cell.length_a   1.000
_cell.length_b   1.000
_cell.length_c   1.000
_cell.angle_alpha   90.00
_cell.angle_beta   90.00
_cell.angle_gamma   90.00
#
_symmetry.space_group_name_H-M   'P 1'
#
loop_
_entity.id
_entity.type
_entity.pdbx_description
1 polymer ?
#
loop_
_entity_poly.entity_id
_entity_poly.type
_entity_poly.pdbx_seq_one_letter_code
_entity_poly.pdbx_strand_id
1 'polypeptide(L)' 'MLNLICYKYCASPFCMVSCPAGAISISEKDNNVYADTNKCNRCGICRGMCSILSFDKNLRRKRPWMREDFGKK' A
#
# COMPACT_ATOMS: atom_id res chain seq x y z
N MET A 1 4.97 -15.12 -2.84
CA MET A 1 6.33 -14.57 -2.65
C MET A 1 6.17 -13.17 -2.07
N LEU A 2 6.98 -12.77 -1.09
CA LEU A 2 6.87 -11.43 -0.52
C LEU A 2 7.54 -10.40 -1.43
N ASN A 3 6.79 -9.37 -1.82
CA ASN A 3 7.28 -8.25 -2.60
C ASN A 3 7.22 -6.96 -1.78
N LEU A 4 8.29 -6.17 -1.78
CA LEU A 4 8.34 -4.88 -1.10
C LEU A 4 7.44 -3.88 -1.83
N ILE A 5 6.44 -3.34 -1.14
CA ILE A 5 5.50 -2.38 -1.72
C ILE A 5 5.53 -1.00 -1.08
N CYS A 6 6.08 -0.82 0.13
CA CYS A 6 6.17 0.47 0.82
C CYS A 6 7.28 0.49 1.85
N TYR A 7 7.97 1.62 2.00
CA TYR A 7 8.84 1.88 3.16
C TYR A 7 8.08 2.43 4.39
N LYS A 8 6.80 2.06 4.53
CA LYS A 8 5.85 2.52 5.58
C LYS A 8 5.90 4.02 5.89
N TYR A 9 5.33 4.82 4.98
CA TYR A 9 5.25 6.28 5.19
C TYR A 9 4.11 6.75 6.11
N CYS A 10 3.12 5.91 6.38
CA CYS A 10 1.98 6.25 7.23
C CYS A 10 2.21 5.81 8.69
N ALA A 11 1.67 6.59 9.62
CA ALA A 11 1.66 6.23 11.04
C ALA A 11 0.82 4.96 11.27
N SER A 12 -0.37 4.91 10.68
CA SER A 12 -1.28 3.75 10.72
C SER A 12 -1.36 3.04 9.35
N PRO A 13 -1.13 1.72 9.27
CA PRO A 13 -1.11 0.96 8.02
C PRO A 13 -2.51 0.51 7.57
N PHE A 14 -3.34 1.44 7.08
CA PHE A 14 -4.68 1.14 6.56
C PHE A 14 -4.68 0.10 5.41
N CYS A 15 -3.59 0.01 4.65
CA CYS A 15 -3.42 -0.99 3.60
C CYS A 15 -3.47 -2.44 4.11
N MET A 16 -3.09 -2.68 5.37
CA MET A 16 -3.14 -4.01 5.99
C MET A 16 -4.58 -4.38 6.34
N VAL A 17 -5.28 -3.50 7.07
CA VAL A 17 -6.67 -3.73 7.52
C VAL A 17 -7.63 -3.85 6.35
N SER A 18 -7.37 -3.13 5.26
CA SER A 18 -8.23 -3.11 4.08
C SER A 18 -8.00 -4.26 3.10
N CYS A 19 -6.98 -5.08 3.27
CA CYS A 19 -6.71 -6.17 2.33
C CYS A 19 -7.60 -7.38 2.64
N PRO A 20 -8.64 -7.68 1.84
CA PRO A 20 -9.54 -8.81 2.13
C PRO A 20 -8.83 -10.16 1.98
N ALA A 21 -7.79 -10.23 1.15
CA ALA A 21 -7.01 -11.45 0.93
C ALA A 21 -5.96 -11.73 2.02
N GLY A 22 -5.79 -10.82 2.99
CA GLY A 22 -4.74 -10.95 4.02
C GLY A 22 -3.33 -11.02 3.42
N ALA A 23 -3.11 -10.38 2.27
CA ALA A 23 -1.85 -10.47 1.52
C ALA A 23 -0.81 -9.44 1.99
N ILE A 24 -1.16 -8.50 2.86
CA ILE A 24 -0.29 -7.38 3.27
C ILE A 24 0.26 -7.65 4.66
N SER A 25 1.58 -7.51 4.82
CA SER A 25 2.27 -7.64 6.10
C SER A 25 3.27 -6.49 6.30
N ILE A 26 3.60 -6.21 7.56
CA ILE A 26 4.73 -5.34 7.92
C ILE A 26 5.83 -6.24 8.47
N SER A 27 7.03 -6.07 7.96
CA SER A 27 8.19 -6.81 8.42
C SER A 27 8.72 -6.17 9.71
N GLU A 28 8.96 -6.99 10.73
CA GLU A 28 9.53 -6.54 12.01
C GLU A 28 10.99 -6.09 11.87
N LYS A 29 11.71 -6.59 10.84
CA LYS A 29 13.13 -6.33 10.63
C LYS A 29 13.42 -4.91 10.15
N ASP A 30 12.59 -4.41 9.25
CA ASP A 30 12.82 -3.15 8.53
C ASP A 30 11.61 -2.20 8.57
N ASN A 31 10.54 -2.61 9.24
CA ASN A 31 9.28 -1.87 9.34
C ASN A 31 8.67 -1.50 7.98
N ASN A 32 9.01 -2.25 6.93
CA ASN A 32 8.49 -2.03 5.58
C ASN A 32 7.23 -2.86 5.33
N VAL A 33 6.42 -2.42 4.38
CA VAL A 33 5.18 -3.12 3.97
C VAL A 33 5.48 -4.01 2.79
N TYR A 34 5.12 -5.28 2.93
CA TYR A 34 5.26 -6.31 1.92
C TYR A 34 3.88 -6.84 1.49
N ALA A 35 3.79 -7.27 0.24
CA ALA A 35 2.64 -7.98 -0.29
C ALA A 35 3.04 -9.42 -0.68
N ASP A 36 2.32 -10.42 -0.19
CA ASP A 36 2.43 -11.79 -0.66
C ASP A 36 1.73 -11.94 -2.01
N THR A 37 2.53 -12.06 -3.06
CA THR A 37 2.06 -12.22 -4.45
C THR A 37 1.26 -13.50 -4.67
N ASN A 38 1.38 -14.50 -3.81
CA ASN A 38 0.61 -15.75 -3.93
C ASN A 38 -0.83 -15.59 -3.41
N LYS A 39 -1.04 -14.65 -2.48
CA LYS A 39 -2.36 -14.33 -1.91
C LYS A 39 -3.01 -13.13 -2.60
N CYS A 40 -2.20 -12.22 -3.14
CA CYS A 40 -2.67 -10.98 -3.74
C CYS A 40 -3.41 -11.23 -5.07
N ASN A 41 -4.70 -10.89 -5.10
CA ASN A 41 -5.56 -10.96 -6.29
C ASN A 41 -5.61 -9.65 -7.10
N ARG A 42 -4.74 -8.68 -6.79
CA ARG A 42 -4.64 -7.38 -7.49
C ARG A 42 -5.94 -6.54 -7.50
N CYS A 43 -6.80 -6.68 -6.49
CA CYS A 43 -8.05 -5.91 -6.38
C CYS A 43 -7.89 -4.39 -6.22
N GLY A 44 -6.71 -3.88 -5.87
CA GLY A 44 -6.44 -2.44 -5.75
C GLY A 44 -6.99 -1.73 -4.50
N ILE A 45 -7.78 -2.40 -3.66
CA ILE A 45 -8.40 -1.80 -2.46
C ILE A 45 -7.36 -1.14 -1.53
N CYS A 46 -6.22 -1.80 -1.31
CA CYS A 46 -5.15 -1.26 -0.48
C CYS A 46 -4.56 0.05 -1.02
N ARG A 47 -4.55 0.24 -2.36
CA ARG A 47 -4.13 1.48 -3.01
C ARG A 47 -5.16 2.58 -2.80
N GLY A 48 -6.44 2.27 -3.02
CA GLY A 48 -7.55 3.20 -2.79
C GLY A 48 -7.58 3.70 -1.35
N MET A 49 -7.49 2.79 -0.37
CA MET A 49 -7.45 3.16 1.04
C MET A 49 -6.22 3.99 1.41
N CYS A 50 -5.06 3.67 0.84
CA CYS A 50 -3.87 4.47 1.04
C CYS A 50 -4.06 5.89 0.49
N SER A 51 -4.66 6.05 -0.69
CA SER A 51 -4.91 7.37 -1.27
C SER A 51 -5.89 8.24 -0.47
N ILE A 52 -6.92 7.62 0.14
CA ILE A 52 -7.98 8.33 0.86
C ILE A 52 -7.60 8.62 2.31
N LEU A 53 -6.98 7.65 3.00
CA LEU A 53 -6.77 7.68 4.46
C LEU A 53 -5.33 7.95 4.87
N SER A 54 -4.37 7.96 3.95
CA SER A 54 -3.00 8.32 4.31
C SER A 54 -2.92 9.79 4.68
N PHE A 55 -2.61 10.07 5.95
CA PHE A 55 -2.31 11.42 6.42
C PHE A 55 -0.99 12.00 5.88
N ASP A 56 -0.22 11.23 5.11
CA ASP A 56 1.00 11.73 4.46
C ASP A 56 0.65 12.67 3.29
N LYS A 57 0.80 13.99 3.52
CA LYS A 57 0.60 15.04 2.49
C LYS A 57 1.50 14.87 1.27
N ASN A 58 2.60 14.13 1.40
CA ASN A 58 3.54 13.83 0.32
C ASN A 58 3.30 12.48 -0.35
N LEU A 59 2.21 11.78 -0.03
CA LEU A 59 1.92 10.45 -0.59
C LEU A 59 1.94 10.47 -2.13
N ARG A 60 1.36 11.50 -2.76
CA ARG A 60 1.35 11.65 -4.23
C ARG A 60 2.75 11.81 -4.85
N ARG A 61 3.72 12.31 -4.09
CA ARG A 61 5.13 12.40 -4.52
C ARG A 61 5.86 11.08 -4.33
N LYS A 62 5.60 10.39 -3.21
CA LYS A 62 6.26 9.12 -2.85
C LYS A 62 5.69 7.90 -3.59
N ARG A 63 4.46 7.99 -4.09
CA ARG A 63 3.74 6.91 -4.78
C ARG A 63 3.43 7.30 -6.23
N PRO A 64 4.27 6.89 -7.21
CA PRO A 64 4.03 7.19 -8.62
C PRO A 64 2.66 6.72 -9.13
N TRP A 65 2.24 5.52 -8.69
CA TRP A 65 0.95 4.92 -9.03
C TRP A 65 -0.28 5.74 -8.59
N MET A 66 -0.14 6.66 -7.63
CA MET A 66 -1.23 7.60 -7.30
C MET A 66 -1.54 8.61 -8.42
N ARG A 67 -0.66 8.80 -9.39
CA ARG A 67 -0.96 9.62 -10.57
C ARG A 67 -1.70 8.81 -11.63
N GLU A 68 -1.31 7.55 -11.77
CA GLU A 68 -1.81 6.60 -12.77
C GLU A 68 -3.25 6.17 -12.43
N ASP A 69 -3.52 5.83 -11.17
CA ASP A 69 -4.82 5.31 -10.72
C ASP A 69 -5.95 6.37 -10.75
N PHE A 70 -5.62 7.67 -10.79
CA PHE A 70 -6.59 8.79 -10.80
C PHE A 70 -6.70 9.51 -12.15
N GLY A 71 -6.22 8.91 -13.25
CA GLY A 71 -6.54 9.34 -14.61
C GLY A 71 -6.06 10.76 -14.99
N LYS A 72 -5.17 11.38 -14.23
CA LYS A 72 -4.53 12.63 -14.65
C LYS A 72 -3.41 12.28 -15.64
N LYS A 73 -3.78 12.20 -16.92
CA LYS A 73 -2.84 12.45 -18.03
C LYS A 73 -2.22 13.84 -17.86
#